data_AF-A0A168HDK5-F1
#
_entry.id   AF-A0A168HDK5-F1
#
_cell.length_a   1.000
_cell.length_b   1.000
_cell.length_c   1.000
_cell.angle_alpha   90.00
_cell.angle_beta   90.00
_cell.angle_gamma   90.00
#
_symmetry.space_group_name_H-M   'P 1'
#
loop_
_entity.id
_entity.type
_entity.pdbx_description
1 polymer ?
#
loop_
_entity_poly.entity_id
_entity_poly.type
_entity_poly.pdbx_seq_one_letter_code
_entity_poly.pdbx_strand_id
1 'polypeptide(L)'
;MCVCYGYVMHSSMIYNSKTYRVYSRVADEIKDGRLTHRAVAVYCSWLLEKSINELRAVLETSGPDGYVFVQLALDRMEEVYDDLCKARAGTHDDILRALSANCDQYLFKCRSALFYLAQCRDGSLPLEGPAGDDISSFCTASSNVASVMAILQTNRSLPDRLSSDTRNRLCMLIDSLSDSVTAMSDRAFMHLAQGSAGFASVSDARCAFLFAIEELRALAYTVHPDTDTAARVCLGDSFEALLENIREAIRRVSNAPGVTALASWSCTLANKALASIQAMFENYVNGTHARDSDLSDAMYMNTTIVSAHAAARSLCYRCISTAPELPYVPSILECSSILYDLHSYLSARASIDLAGPHDVNNILPALNKAREALDEVDPSTLPSNRDVEIYNRLREAIMQASRRCIMQQCSEPDLLDSALGAGWDDLSIEGLGTASASHDLHH
;
A
#
# COMPACT_ATOMS: atom_id res chain seq x y z
N MET A 1 16.22 19.75 -19.88
CA MET A 1 16.79 18.97 -18.77
C MET A 1 15.73 17.97 -18.36
N CYS A 2 15.79 16.78 -18.95
CA CYS A 2 14.76 15.75 -18.92
C CYS A 2 14.92 14.87 -17.68
N VAL A 3 13.87 14.78 -16.86
CA VAL A 3 13.75 13.78 -15.80
C VAL A 3 12.92 12.64 -16.37
N CYS A 4 13.46 11.42 -16.36
CA CYS A 4 12.81 10.24 -16.90
C CYS A 4 11.54 9.90 -16.10
N TYR A 5 10.40 9.96 -16.77
CA TYR A 5 9.12 9.41 -16.32
C TYR A 5 9.06 7.95 -16.73
N GLY A 6 8.86 7.04 -15.77
CA GLY A 6 8.39 5.68 -16.07
C GLY A 6 6.88 5.74 -16.33
N TYR A 7 6.48 5.42 -17.56
CA TYR A 7 5.12 5.54 -18.11
C TYR A 7 4.51 4.13 -18.33
N VAL A 8 3.17 4.01 -18.15
CA VAL A 8 2.16 3.00 -18.63
C VAL A 8 2.17 1.56 -18.05
N MET A 9 1.05 0.84 -17.79
CA MET A 9 -0.24 0.77 -18.51
C MET A 9 -1.49 0.32 -17.70
N HIS A 10 -2.67 0.55 -18.32
CA HIS A 10 -4.05 0.51 -17.84
C HIS A 10 -4.80 -0.86 -17.86
N SER A 11 -5.84 -0.95 -17.00
CA SER A 11 -7.21 -1.47 -17.25
C SER A 11 -7.68 -2.84 -16.72
N SER A 12 -8.87 -2.77 -16.09
CA SER A 12 -9.95 -3.76 -15.93
C SER A 12 -9.92 -4.85 -14.84
N MET A 13 -10.78 -4.57 -13.86
CA MET A 13 -11.71 -5.42 -13.09
C MET A 13 -11.25 -6.43 -12.02
N ILE A 14 -11.81 -6.16 -10.82
CA ILE A 14 -12.14 -7.04 -9.68
C ILE A 14 -11.00 -7.25 -8.64
N TYR A 15 -11.02 -6.31 -7.68
CA TYR A 15 -10.41 -6.22 -6.34
C TYR A 15 -8.88 -6.38 -6.21
N ASN A 16 -8.14 -5.26 -6.17
CA ASN A 16 -7.53 -4.69 -4.95
C ASN A 16 -7.18 -3.21 -5.17
N SER A 17 -7.18 -2.46 -4.07
CA SER A 17 -7.01 -1.00 -3.97
C SER A 17 -7.50 -0.23 -5.21
N LYS A 18 -8.82 -0.21 -5.42
CA LYS A 18 -9.45 0.77 -6.35
C LYS A 18 -8.86 2.16 -6.11
N THR A 19 -8.58 2.44 -4.86
CA THR A 19 -7.98 3.60 -4.23
C THR A 19 -6.57 3.94 -4.74
N TYR A 20 -5.57 3.05 -4.69
CA TYR A 20 -4.21 3.29 -5.23
C TYR A 20 -4.22 3.51 -6.75
N ARG A 21 -4.97 2.68 -7.49
CA ARG A 21 -5.13 2.85 -8.94
C ARG A 21 -5.84 4.16 -9.28
N VAL A 22 -6.78 4.59 -8.43
CA VAL A 22 -7.42 5.91 -8.56
C VAL A 22 -6.41 7.02 -8.29
N TYR A 23 -5.51 6.87 -7.31
CA TYR A 23 -4.50 7.88 -6.97
C TYR A 23 -3.46 8.07 -8.06
N SER A 24 -2.79 6.98 -8.46
CA SER A 24 -1.76 7.04 -9.49
C SER A 24 -2.35 7.54 -10.80
N ARG A 25 -3.52 7.04 -11.17
CA ARG A 25 -4.22 7.48 -12.38
C ARG A 25 -4.63 8.95 -12.34
N VAL A 26 -5.23 9.42 -11.24
CA VAL A 26 -5.62 10.84 -11.13
C VAL A 26 -4.37 11.73 -11.12
N ALA A 27 -3.29 11.32 -10.45
CA ALA A 27 -2.02 12.02 -10.48
C ALA A 27 -1.46 12.13 -11.90
N ASP A 28 -1.33 11.00 -12.60
CA ASP A 28 -0.78 10.94 -13.95
C ASP A 28 -1.68 11.68 -14.95
N GLU A 29 -3.02 11.53 -14.85
CA GLU A 29 -3.96 12.21 -15.73
C GLU A 29 -3.99 13.73 -15.49
N ILE A 30 -3.85 14.23 -14.25
CA ILE A 30 -3.70 15.68 -14.00
C ILE A 30 -2.38 16.18 -14.60
N LYS A 31 -1.29 15.44 -14.37
CA LYS A 31 0.07 15.77 -14.79
C LYS A 31 0.23 15.80 -16.31
N ASP A 32 -0.45 14.90 -17.00
CA ASP A 32 -0.55 14.83 -18.45
C ASP A 32 -1.56 15.83 -19.04
N GLY A 33 -2.19 16.67 -18.20
CA GLY A 33 -3.22 17.63 -18.59
C GLY A 33 -4.53 16.99 -19.06
N ARG A 34 -4.72 15.69 -18.80
CA ARG A 34 -5.90 14.90 -19.21
C ARG A 34 -7.08 15.06 -18.27
N LEU A 35 -6.85 15.31 -16.97
CA LEU A 35 -7.91 15.59 -15.99
C LEU A 35 -7.97 17.07 -15.63
N THR A 36 -9.15 17.66 -15.73
CA THR A 36 -9.37 19.07 -15.34
C THR A 36 -9.60 19.19 -13.82
N HIS A 37 -9.24 20.32 -13.21
CA HIS A 37 -9.61 20.65 -11.82
C HIS A 37 -11.12 20.47 -11.56
N ARG A 38 -11.95 20.75 -12.56
CA ARG A 38 -13.40 20.52 -12.48
C ARG A 38 -13.74 19.03 -12.37
N ALA A 39 -13.07 18.17 -13.13
CA ALA A 39 -13.24 16.72 -13.03
C ALA A 39 -12.78 16.18 -11.66
N VAL A 40 -11.68 16.70 -11.11
CA VAL A 40 -11.22 16.40 -9.75
C VAL A 40 -12.31 16.74 -8.72
N ALA A 41 -12.82 17.97 -8.74
CA ALA A 41 -13.85 18.41 -7.81
C ALA A 41 -15.14 17.58 -7.92
N VAL A 42 -15.57 17.24 -9.14
CA VAL A 42 -16.72 16.35 -9.39
C VAL A 42 -16.50 14.98 -8.76
N TYR A 43 -15.33 14.39 -8.96
CA TYR A 43 -15.03 13.05 -8.47
C TYR A 43 -14.91 13.01 -6.95
N CYS A 44 -14.26 14.00 -6.33
CA CYS A 44 -14.24 14.14 -4.87
C CYS A 44 -15.65 14.31 -4.29
N SER A 45 -16.50 15.15 -4.92
CA SER A 45 -17.88 15.33 -4.47
C SER A 45 -18.66 14.02 -4.51
N TRP A 46 -18.52 13.24 -5.59
CA TRP A 46 -19.23 11.96 -5.75
C TRP A 46 -18.79 10.91 -4.73
N LEU A 47 -17.49 10.85 -4.41
CA LEU A 47 -16.99 9.95 -3.37
C LEU A 47 -17.52 10.33 -1.98
N LEU A 48 -17.52 11.63 -1.65
CA LEU A 48 -18.07 12.14 -0.39
C LEU A 48 -19.57 11.89 -0.30
N GLU A 49 -20.33 12.15 -1.37
CA GLU A 49 -21.77 11.89 -1.43
C GLU A 49 -22.08 10.41 -1.15
N LYS A 50 -21.30 9.49 -1.72
CA LYS A 50 -21.42 8.07 -1.43
C LYS A 50 -21.18 7.74 0.04
N SER A 51 -20.10 8.26 0.63
CA SER A 51 -19.83 8.06 2.06
C SER A 51 -20.95 8.61 2.94
N ILE A 52 -21.42 9.82 2.64
CA ILE A 52 -22.48 10.49 3.39
C ILE A 52 -23.78 9.66 3.34
N ASN A 53 -24.16 9.19 2.16
CA ASN A 53 -25.37 8.36 2.00
C ASN A 53 -25.26 7.04 2.76
N GLU A 54 -24.08 6.39 2.74
CA GLU A 54 -23.83 5.16 3.48
C GLU A 54 -24.01 5.37 4.99
N LEU A 55 -23.40 6.42 5.54
CA LEU A 55 -23.48 6.70 6.98
C LEU A 55 -24.85 7.18 7.44
N ARG A 56 -25.59 7.91 6.59
CA ARG A 56 -26.98 8.29 6.89
C ARG A 56 -27.88 7.07 7.02
N ALA A 57 -27.72 6.07 6.14
CA ALA A 57 -28.47 4.82 6.24
C ALA A 57 -28.19 4.06 7.55
N VAL A 58 -26.94 4.09 8.04
CA VAL A 58 -26.59 3.52 9.36
C VAL A 58 -27.30 4.27 10.49
N LEU A 59 -27.31 5.61 10.47
CA LEU A 59 -27.99 6.39 11.50
C LEU A 59 -29.52 6.14 11.52
N GLU A 60 -30.15 6.00 10.35
CA GLU A 60 -31.59 5.71 10.22
C GLU A 60 -32.00 4.37 10.82
N THR A 61 -31.07 3.41 10.86
CA THR A 61 -31.31 2.06 11.40
C THR A 61 -30.79 1.88 12.82
N SER A 62 -29.96 2.80 13.30
CA SER A 62 -29.45 2.82 14.67
C SER A 62 -30.52 3.25 15.70
N GLY A 63 -30.47 2.66 16.91
CA GLY A 63 -31.36 3.03 18.02
C GLY A 63 -31.12 4.45 18.57
N PRO A 64 -31.88 4.88 19.60
CA PRO A 64 -31.82 6.24 20.15
C PRO A 64 -30.47 6.65 20.75
N ASP A 65 -29.58 5.71 21.05
CA ASP A 65 -28.21 5.93 21.51
C ASP A 65 -27.20 5.98 20.33
N GLY A 66 -27.65 6.42 19.15
CA GLY A 66 -26.95 6.34 17.87
C GLY A 66 -25.48 6.76 17.88
N TYR A 67 -24.73 6.25 16.91
CA TYR A 67 -23.27 6.39 16.82
C TYR A 67 -22.82 7.87 16.77
N VAL A 68 -22.48 8.44 17.92
CA VAL A 68 -21.96 9.83 18.05
C VAL A 68 -20.80 10.08 17.09
N PHE A 69 -19.91 9.10 16.93
CA PHE A 69 -18.79 9.18 16.00
C PHE A 69 -19.21 9.16 14.52
N VAL A 70 -20.31 8.49 14.16
CA VAL A 70 -20.86 8.54 12.79
C VAL A 70 -21.40 9.94 12.49
N GLN A 71 -22.11 10.55 13.43
CA GLN A 71 -22.58 11.93 13.26
C GLN A 71 -21.40 12.90 13.11
N LEU A 72 -20.37 12.78 13.95
CA LEU A 72 -19.16 13.61 13.85
C LEU A 72 -18.43 13.40 12.51
N ALA A 73 -18.38 12.18 11.98
CA ALA A 73 -17.81 11.91 10.67
C ALA A 73 -18.64 12.54 9.54
N LEU A 74 -19.97 12.44 9.61
CA LEU A 74 -20.90 13.06 8.68
C LEU A 74 -20.72 14.57 8.61
N ASP A 75 -20.74 15.25 9.76
CA ASP A 75 -20.58 16.70 9.83
C ASP A 75 -19.30 17.15 9.10
N ARG A 76 -18.18 16.44 9.32
CA ARG A 76 -16.90 16.76 8.67
C ARG A 76 -16.92 16.53 7.16
N MET A 77 -17.56 15.47 6.69
CA MET A 77 -17.65 15.18 5.25
C MET A 77 -18.59 16.14 4.53
N GLU A 78 -19.74 16.46 5.14
CA GLU A 78 -20.74 17.38 4.58
C GLU A 78 -20.15 18.78 4.38
N GLU A 79 -19.37 19.28 5.35
CA GLU A 79 -18.66 20.55 5.21
C GLU A 79 -17.75 20.59 3.97
N VAL A 80 -17.02 19.50 3.67
CA VAL A 80 -16.14 19.42 2.48
C VAL A 80 -16.96 19.26 1.21
N TYR A 81 -17.98 18.42 1.25
CA TYR A 81 -18.86 18.13 0.12
C TYR A 81 -19.59 19.39 -0.36
N ASP A 82 -20.17 20.16 0.57
CA ASP A 82 -20.90 21.38 0.27
C ASP A 82 -20.01 22.44 -0.36
N ASP A 83 -18.80 22.61 0.15
CA ASP A 83 -17.85 23.58 -0.39
C ASP A 83 -17.39 23.20 -1.80
N LEU A 84 -17.09 21.92 -2.05
CA LEU A 84 -16.75 21.43 -3.38
C LEU A 84 -17.93 21.57 -4.35
N CYS A 85 -19.16 21.31 -3.91
CA CYS A 85 -20.36 21.50 -4.72
C CYS A 85 -20.59 22.97 -5.07
N LYS A 86 -20.44 23.88 -4.10
CA LYS A 86 -20.50 25.34 -4.35
C LYS A 86 -19.44 25.78 -5.34
N ALA A 87 -18.19 25.33 -5.17
CA ALA A 87 -17.10 25.65 -6.09
C ALA A 87 -17.38 25.16 -7.52
N ARG A 88 -17.95 23.95 -7.68
CA ARG A 88 -18.33 23.39 -8.99
C ARG A 88 -19.42 24.17 -9.70
N ALA A 89 -20.33 24.80 -8.95
CA ALA A 89 -21.39 25.65 -9.49
C ALA A 89 -20.88 27.06 -9.86
N GLY A 90 -19.72 27.46 -9.32
CA GLY A 90 -19.08 28.75 -9.56
C GLY A 90 -18.16 28.79 -10.78
N THR A 91 -17.17 29.67 -10.71
CA THR A 91 -16.19 29.92 -11.76
C THR A 91 -15.00 28.95 -11.69
N HIS A 92 -14.13 28.97 -12.70
CA HIS A 92 -12.88 28.21 -12.65
C HIS A 92 -12.01 28.61 -11.45
N ASP A 93 -11.97 29.90 -11.10
CA ASP A 93 -11.20 30.41 -9.97
C ASP A 93 -11.75 29.91 -8.64
N ASP A 94 -13.06 29.68 -8.52
CA ASP A 94 -13.67 29.10 -7.33
C ASP A 94 -13.26 27.63 -7.16
N ILE A 95 -13.20 26.87 -8.26
CA ILE A 95 -12.70 25.48 -8.25
C ILE A 95 -11.22 25.45 -7.87
N LEU A 96 -10.41 26.34 -8.45
CA LEU A 96 -8.99 26.45 -8.12
C LEU A 96 -8.80 26.81 -6.65
N ARG A 97 -9.54 27.79 -6.13
CA ARG A 97 -9.47 28.20 -4.71
C ARG A 97 -9.82 27.02 -3.79
N ALA A 98 -10.88 26.27 -4.10
CA ALA A 98 -11.28 25.11 -3.32
C ALA A 98 -10.22 24.00 -3.34
N LEU A 99 -9.66 23.66 -4.51
CA LEU A 99 -8.70 22.56 -4.63
C LEU A 99 -7.26 22.91 -4.24
N SER A 100 -6.92 24.20 -4.12
CA SER A 100 -5.58 24.64 -3.73
C SER A 100 -5.56 25.32 -2.35
N ALA A 101 -6.14 26.51 -2.23
CA ALA A 101 -6.09 27.31 -1.01
C ALA A 101 -6.80 26.65 0.18
N ASN A 102 -7.92 25.96 -0.05
CA ASN A 102 -8.67 25.29 1.01
C ASN A 102 -8.25 23.82 1.22
N CYS A 103 -7.29 23.31 0.43
CA CYS A 103 -6.93 21.89 0.40
C CYS A 103 -6.50 21.37 1.78
N ASP A 104 -5.68 22.14 2.51
CA ASP A 104 -5.20 21.75 3.84
C ASP A 104 -6.35 21.63 4.86
N GLN A 105 -7.34 22.52 4.78
CA GLN A 105 -8.53 22.45 5.62
C GLN A 105 -9.37 21.21 5.27
N TYR A 106 -9.54 20.89 3.98
CA TYR A 106 -10.27 19.69 3.56
C TYR A 106 -9.56 18.41 3.96
N LEU A 107 -8.23 18.36 3.83
CA LEU A 107 -7.42 17.25 4.32
C LEU A 107 -7.57 17.05 5.83
N PHE A 108 -7.57 18.14 6.62
CA PHE A 108 -7.80 18.07 8.06
C PHE A 108 -9.19 17.52 8.41
N LYS A 109 -10.25 18.00 7.73
CA LYS A 109 -11.62 17.50 7.94
C LYS A 109 -11.75 16.02 7.56
N CYS A 110 -11.17 15.62 6.44
CA CYS A 110 -11.21 14.22 6.01
C CYS A 110 -10.43 13.30 6.98
N ARG A 111 -9.25 13.73 7.47
CA ARG A 111 -8.51 13.00 8.52
C ARG A 111 -9.35 12.84 9.79
N SER A 112 -10.02 13.90 10.22
CA SER A 112 -10.92 13.87 11.38
C SER A 112 -12.10 12.91 11.16
N ALA A 113 -12.68 12.89 9.96
CA ALA A 113 -13.73 11.94 9.62
C ALA A 113 -13.24 10.49 9.68
N LEU A 114 -12.05 10.19 9.15
CA LEU A 114 -11.43 8.87 9.25
C LEU A 114 -11.16 8.48 10.71
N PHE A 115 -10.65 9.40 11.54
CA PHE A 115 -10.49 9.17 12.98
C PHE A 115 -11.80 8.71 13.62
N TYR A 116 -12.90 9.45 13.42
CA TYR A 116 -14.19 9.07 13.99
C TYR A 116 -14.70 7.73 13.45
N LEU A 117 -14.53 7.46 12.16
CA LEU A 117 -14.89 6.17 11.57
C LEU A 117 -14.03 5.01 12.09
N ALA A 118 -12.76 5.24 12.43
CA ALA A 118 -11.92 4.26 13.11
C ALA A 118 -12.41 4.00 14.56
N GLN A 119 -12.86 5.04 15.28
CA GLN A 119 -13.47 4.90 16.61
C GLN A 119 -14.77 4.09 16.57
N CYS A 120 -15.56 4.19 15.49
CA CYS A 120 -16.74 3.35 15.30
C CYS A 120 -16.42 1.84 15.21
N ARG A 121 -15.16 1.47 14.98
CA ARG A 121 -14.71 0.08 14.83
C ARG A 121 -14.04 -0.49 16.08
N ASP A 122 -13.88 0.32 17.14
CA ASP A 122 -13.09 -0.03 18.33
C ASP A 122 -13.45 -1.42 18.87
N GLY A 123 -12.46 -2.31 18.90
CA GLY A 123 -12.57 -3.70 19.36
C GLY A 123 -13.48 -4.63 18.53
N SER A 124 -14.06 -4.12 17.44
CA SER A 124 -15.24 -4.70 16.76
C SER A 124 -14.96 -5.24 15.36
N LEU A 125 -13.70 -5.25 14.89
CA LEU A 125 -13.32 -6.20 13.83
C LEU A 125 -13.24 -7.59 14.49
N PRO A 126 -14.32 -8.41 14.45
CA PRO A 126 -15.01 -8.69 13.19
C PRO A 126 -16.50 -8.38 13.08
N LEU A 127 -16.95 -8.40 11.81
CA LEU A 127 -18.32 -8.18 11.33
C LEU A 127 -19.30 -9.26 11.82
N GLU A 128 -19.78 -9.17 13.06
CA GLU A 128 -20.78 -10.10 13.60
C GLU A 128 -22.18 -9.46 13.69
N GLY A 129 -23.19 -10.12 13.09
CA GLY A 129 -24.59 -9.69 13.18
C GLY A 129 -24.86 -8.30 12.55
N PRO A 130 -25.95 -7.62 12.95
CA PRO A 130 -26.30 -6.29 12.45
C PRO A 130 -25.20 -5.23 12.64
N ALA A 131 -24.36 -5.38 13.68
CA ALA A 131 -23.19 -4.52 13.88
C ALA A 131 -22.13 -4.71 12.78
N GLY A 132 -22.09 -5.88 12.13
CA GLY A 132 -21.22 -6.14 10.99
C GLY A 132 -21.63 -5.39 9.71
N ASP A 133 -22.93 -5.20 9.47
CA ASP A 133 -23.42 -4.41 8.34
C ASP A 133 -23.01 -2.93 8.51
N ASP A 134 -23.10 -2.42 9.73
CA ASP A 134 -22.65 -1.08 10.09
C ASP A 134 -21.13 -0.93 9.94
N ILE A 135 -20.33 -1.91 10.36
CA ILE A 135 -18.87 -1.86 10.18
C ILE A 135 -18.48 -1.92 8.71
N SER A 136 -19.16 -2.74 7.89
CA SER A 136 -18.95 -2.75 6.44
C SER A 136 -19.24 -1.38 5.82
N SER A 137 -20.32 -0.73 6.27
CA SER A 137 -20.69 0.63 5.89
C SER A 137 -19.61 1.64 6.31
N PHE A 138 -19.06 1.54 7.52
CA PHE A 138 -17.96 2.40 8.00
C PHE A 138 -16.68 2.19 7.20
N CYS A 139 -16.34 0.94 6.87
CA CYS A 139 -15.18 0.61 6.03
C CYS A 139 -15.33 1.16 4.60
N THR A 140 -16.54 1.06 4.04
CA THR A 140 -16.86 1.59 2.71
C THR A 140 -16.79 3.11 2.69
N ALA A 141 -17.43 3.77 3.67
CA ALA A 141 -17.40 5.22 3.83
C ALA A 141 -15.96 5.74 3.98
N SER A 142 -15.16 5.11 4.86
CA SER A 142 -13.75 5.47 5.01
C SER A 142 -12.94 5.26 3.75
N SER A 143 -13.15 4.18 2.99
CA SER A 143 -12.41 3.92 1.74
C SER A 143 -12.64 5.03 0.70
N ASN A 144 -13.86 5.55 0.62
CA ASN A 144 -14.21 6.69 -0.22
C ASN A 144 -13.61 8.01 0.29
N VAL A 145 -13.62 8.27 1.61
CA VAL A 145 -12.99 9.47 2.21
C VAL A 145 -11.48 9.44 2.04
N ALA A 146 -10.86 8.29 2.31
CA ALA A 146 -9.47 7.99 2.00
C ALA A 146 -9.17 8.34 0.53
N SER A 147 -10.06 7.92 -0.37
CA SER A 147 -9.92 8.19 -1.80
C SER A 147 -9.91 9.70 -2.10
N VAL A 148 -10.80 10.46 -1.47
CA VAL A 148 -10.84 11.93 -1.55
C VAL A 148 -9.55 12.55 -1.02
N MET A 149 -9.07 12.10 0.15
CA MET A 149 -7.85 12.62 0.76
C MET A 149 -6.65 12.50 -0.15
N ALA A 150 -6.42 11.34 -0.76
CA ALA A 150 -5.23 11.22 -1.59
C ALA A 150 -5.36 11.94 -2.94
N ILE A 151 -6.58 12.10 -3.48
CA ILE A 151 -6.81 13.00 -4.62
C ILE A 151 -6.47 14.44 -4.24
N LEU A 152 -6.96 14.93 -3.10
CA LEU A 152 -6.66 16.28 -2.61
C LEU A 152 -5.15 16.47 -2.35
N GLN A 153 -4.51 15.49 -1.70
CA GLN A 153 -3.08 15.50 -1.42
C GLN A 153 -2.24 15.49 -2.71
N THR A 154 -2.71 14.84 -3.76
CA THR A 154 -2.03 14.83 -5.08
C THR A 154 -2.10 16.20 -5.76
N ASN A 155 -3.13 17.00 -5.48
CA ASN A 155 -3.25 18.37 -5.95
C ASN A 155 -2.47 19.38 -5.09
N ARG A 156 -1.96 18.96 -3.93
CA ARG A 156 -1.01 19.73 -3.12
C ARG A 156 0.39 19.70 -3.75
N SER A 157 1.28 20.61 -3.35
CA SER A 157 2.69 20.60 -3.75
C SER A 157 3.33 19.23 -3.52
N LEU A 158 4.26 18.83 -4.40
CA LEU A 158 4.99 17.58 -4.25
C LEU A 158 5.79 17.60 -2.94
N PRO A 159 5.76 16.51 -2.15
CA PRO A 159 6.58 16.41 -0.94
C PRO A 159 8.07 16.45 -1.29
N ASP A 160 8.89 16.83 -0.32
CA ASP A 160 10.34 16.73 -0.45
C ASP A 160 10.80 15.27 -0.56
N ARG A 161 12.07 15.08 -0.98
CA ARG A 161 12.62 13.74 -1.21
C ARG A 161 12.61 12.86 0.06
N LEU A 162 12.89 13.46 1.21
CA LEU A 162 12.88 12.79 2.52
C LEU A 162 11.49 12.24 2.86
N SER A 163 10.45 13.05 2.73
CA SER A 163 9.07 12.63 3.00
C SER A 163 8.58 11.64 1.95
N SER A 164 9.01 11.78 0.69
CA SER A 164 8.71 10.81 -0.36
C SER A 164 9.27 9.43 -0.05
N ASP A 165 10.54 9.32 0.38
CA ASP A 165 11.16 8.03 0.72
C ASP A 165 10.45 7.38 1.92
N THR A 166 10.21 8.15 2.99
CA THR A 166 9.47 7.67 4.18
C THR A 166 8.06 7.18 3.81
N ARG A 167 7.33 7.96 3.01
CA ARG A 167 5.99 7.60 2.52
C ARG A 167 6.02 6.33 1.65
N ASN A 168 6.96 6.24 0.72
CA ASN A 168 7.08 5.08 -0.16
C ASN A 168 7.35 3.80 0.64
N ARG A 169 8.20 3.90 1.66
CA ARG A 169 8.51 2.80 2.56
C ARG A 169 7.32 2.37 3.42
N LEU A 170 6.58 3.33 3.97
CA LEU A 170 5.31 3.08 4.65
C LEU A 170 4.32 2.37 3.72
N CYS A 171 4.17 2.86 2.49
CA CYS A 171 3.27 2.25 1.50
C CYS A 171 3.70 0.81 1.17
N MET A 172 5.00 0.55 1.03
CA MET A 172 5.53 -0.80 0.78
C MET A 172 5.23 -1.77 1.94
N LEU A 173 5.31 -1.30 3.18
CA LEU A 173 4.92 -2.10 4.35
C LEU A 173 3.40 -2.33 4.42
N ILE A 174 2.59 -1.32 4.11
CA ILE A 174 1.13 -1.43 4.07
C ILE A 174 0.68 -2.38 2.96
N ASP A 175 1.36 -2.35 1.82
CA ASP A 175 1.26 -3.33 0.74
C ASP A 175 1.53 -4.76 1.23
N SER A 176 2.61 -4.94 2.00
CA SER A 176 2.97 -6.22 2.60
C SER A 176 1.90 -6.73 3.56
N LEU A 177 1.30 -5.83 4.34
CA LEU A 177 0.18 -6.14 5.22
C LEU A 177 -1.05 -6.60 4.42
N SER A 178 -1.43 -5.87 3.36
CA SER A 178 -2.50 -6.24 2.44
C SER A 178 -2.26 -7.61 1.77
N ASP A 179 -1.03 -7.86 1.31
CA ASP A 179 -0.63 -9.12 0.68
C ASP A 179 -0.67 -10.29 1.66
N SER A 180 -0.22 -10.07 2.90
CA SER A 180 -0.30 -11.05 3.98
C SER A 180 -1.75 -11.41 4.32
N VAL A 181 -2.64 -10.42 4.42
CA VAL A 181 -4.07 -10.61 4.65
C VAL A 181 -4.73 -11.33 3.48
N THR A 182 -4.34 -11.02 2.24
CA THR A 182 -4.82 -11.73 1.04
C THR A 182 -4.42 -13.21 1.08
N ALA A 183 -3.20 -13.51 1.52
CA ALA A 183 -2.67 -14.88 1.58
C ALA A 183 -3.19 -15.72 2.76
N MET A 184 -4.00 -15.15 3.66
CA MET A 184 -4.65 -15.90 4.74
C MET A 184 -5.84 -16.70 4.19
N SER A 185 -5.93 -17.99 4.55
CA SER A 185 -7.00 -18.87 4.06
C SER A 185 -8.40 -18.43 4.52
N ASP A 186 -9.41 -18.66 3.69
CA ASP A 186 -10.84 -18.41 4.01
C ASP A 186 -11.25 -19.04 5.35
N ARG A 187 -10.74 -20.24 5.67
CA ARG A 187 -10.98 -20.93 6.93
C ARG A 187 -10.54 -20.13 8.17
N ALA A 188 -9.48 -19.33 8.04
CA ALA A 188 -8.99 -18.49 9.12
C ALA A 188 -9.91 -17.28 9.36
N PHE A 189 -10.62 -16.81 8.33
CA PHE A 189 -11.63 -15.76 8.43
C PHE A 189 -13.02 -16.29 8.79
N MET A 190 -13.33 -17.57 8.55
CA MET A 190 -14.61 -18.18 8.96
C MET A 190 -14.88 -18.01 10.45
N HIS A 191 -13.84 -18.06 11.28
CA HIS A 191 -13.97 -17.90 12.74
C HIS A 191 -14.20 -16.44 13.17
N LEU A 192 -13.87 -15.47 12.31
CA LEU A 192 -14.26 -14.07 12.50
C LEU A 192 -15.72 -13.82 12.09
N ALA A 193 -16.34 -14.74 11.34
CA ALA A 193 -17.71 -14.61 10.84
C ALA A 193 -18.74 -15.48 11.59
N GLN A 194 -18.34 -16.17 12.67
CA GLN A 194 -19.18 -17.13 13.39
C GLN A 194 -19.77 -16.53 14.68
N GLY A 195 -20.98 -15.98 14.57
CA GLY A 195 -21.82 -15.52 15.70
C GLY A 195 -23.28 -15.99 15.57
N SER A 196 -24.07 -15.86 16.64
CA SER A 196 -25.42 -16.45 16.81
C SER A 196 -26.55 -15.82 15.97
N ALA A 197 -26.28 -14.80 15.14
CA ALA A 197 -27.31 -13.94 14.54
C ALA A 197 -27.22 -13.73 13.01
N GLY A 198 -26.38 -14.46 12.27
CA GLY A 198 -26.30 -14.37 10.80
C GLY A 198 -24.92 -13.97 10.29
N PHE A 199 -24.59 -14.44 9.08
CA PHE A 199 -23.25 -14.41 8.49
C PHE A 199 -22.97 -13.09 7.77
N ALA A 200 -21.89 -12.38 8.10
CA ALA A 200 -21.12 -11.70 7.05
C ALA A 200 -20.38 -12.80 6.26
N SER A 201 -20.37 -12.76 4.92
CA SER A 201 -19.63 -13.78 4.19
C SER A 201 -18.13 -13.65 4.48
N VAL A 202 -17.38 -14.75 4.38
CA VAL A 202 -15.91 -14.72 4.52
C VAL A 202 -15.27 -13.69 3.59
N SER A 203 -15.87 -13.51 2.40
CA SER A 203 -15.48 -12.49 1.44
C SER A 203 -15.69 -11.09 2.01
N ASP A 204 -16.82 -10.81 2.62
CA ASP A 204 -17.14 -9.49 3.18
C ASP A 204 -16.24 -9.13 4.37
N ALA A 205 -15.98 -10.09 5.26
CA ALA A 205 -15.05 -9.92 6.38
C ALA A 205 -13.63 -9.60 5.89
N ARG A 206 -13.13 -10.32 4.88
CA ARG A 206 -11.84 -10.01 4.26
C ARG A 206 -11.87 -8.66 3.55
N CYS A 207 -12.96 -8.32 2.86
CA CYS A 207 -13.09 -7.04 2.17
C CYS A 207 -13.06 -5.85 3.13
N ALA A 208 -13.81 -5.91 4.24
CA ALA A 208 -13.75 -4.89 5.28
C ALA A 208 -12.33 -4.73 5.85
N PHE A 209 -11.63 -5.85 6.04
CA PHE A 209 -10.27 -5.80 6.54
C PHE A 209 -9.29 -5.14 5.55
N LEU A 210 -9.43 -5.47 4.26
CA LEU A 210 -8.67 -4.80 3.21
C LEU A 210 -9.04 -3.31 3.11
N PHE A 211 -10.30 -2.92 3.29
CA PHE A 211 -10.70 -1.50 3.31
C PHE A 211 -10.06 -0.73 4.47
N ALA A 212 -9.94 -1.34 5.65
CA ALA A 212 -9.21 -0.74 6.77
C ALA A 212 -7.72 -0.53 6.42
N ILE A 213 -7.10 -1.49 5.72
CA ILE A 213 -5.70 -1.35 5.25
C ILE A 213 -5.58 -0.25 4.17
N GLU A 214 -6.58 -0.10 3.31
CA GLU A 214 -6.63 1.01 2.33
C GLU A 214 -6.73 2.38 3.00
N GLU A 215 -7.51 2.48 4.08
CA GLU A 215 -7.60 3.69 4.89
C GLU A 215 -6.24 4.04 5.50
N LEU A 216 -5.51 3.05 6.02
CA LEU A 216 -4.16 3.22 6.54
C LEU A 216 -3.20 3.73 5.46
N ARG A 217 -3.32 3.20 4.24
CA ARG A 217 -2.55 3.67 3.08
C ARG A 217 -2.85 5.14 2.78
N ALA A 218 -4.11 5.54 2.79
CA ALA A 218 -4.49 6.93 2.52
C ALA A 218 -3.98 7.90 3.60
N LEU A 219 -4.04 7.53 4.87
CA LEU A 219 -3.43 8.30 5.95
C LEU A 219 -1.93 8.48 5.71
N ALA A 220 -1.21 7.40 5.38
CA ALA A 220 0.21 7.44 5.05
C ALA A 220 0.53 8.32 3.83
N TYR A 221 -0.37 8.39 2.83
CA TYR A 221 -0.18 9.28 1.67
C TYR A 221 -0.23 10.76 2.02
N THR A 222 -0.89 11.13 3.13
CA THR A 222 -0.95 12.51 3.60
C THR A 222 0.24 12.93 4.48
N VAL A 223 1.24 12.06 4.61
CA VAL A 223 2.57 12.39 5.15
C VAL A 223 3.20 13.44 4.26
N HIS A 224 3.27 14.67 4.76
CA HIS A 224 3.86 15.82 4.06
C HIS A 224 4.73 16.64 5.03
N PRO A 225 5.87 17.21 4.58
CA PRO A 225 6.77 17.97 5.44
C PRO A 225 6.10 19.24 6.00
N ASP A 226 5.29 19.91 5.19
CA ASP A 226 4.56 21.13 5.58
C ASP A 226 3.24 20.84 6.32
N THR A 227 3.15 19.70 7.02
CA THR A 227 1.98 19.41 7.88
C THR A 227 2.22 20.02 9.24
N ASP A 228 1.33 20.94 9.65
CA ASP A 228 1.43 21.56 10.97
C ASP A 228 1.30 20.54 12.11
N THR A 229 1.67 20.94 13.32
CA THR A 229 1.69 20.05 14.50
C THR A 229 0.30 19.49 14.84
N ALA A 230 -0.77 20.27 14.72
CA ALA A 230 -2.11 19.80 15.04
C ALA A 230 -2.59 18.76 14.02
N ALA A 231 -2.32 18.99 12.74
CA ALA A 231 -2.59 18.04 11.67
C ALA A 231 -1.74 16.76 11.79
N ARG A 232 -0.48 16.86 12.24
CA ARG A 232 0.37 15.69 12.54
C ARG A 232 -0.15 14.88 13.72
N VAL A 233 -0.60 15.53 14.80
CA VAL A 233 -1.20 14.84 15.96
C VAL A 233 -2.49 14.14 15.56
N CYS A 234 -3.40 14.83 14.85
CA CYS A 234 -4.64 14.21 14.35
C CYS A 234 -4.36 13.01 13.43
N LEU A 235 -3.36 13.13 12.55
CA LEU A 235 -2.90 12.04 11.70
C LEU A 235 -2.31 10.88 12.53
N GLY A 236 -1.55 11.18 13.58
CA GLY A 236 -1.10 10.26 14.64
C GLY A 236 -2.23 9.44 15.22
N ASP A 237 -3.19 10.13 15.85
CA ASP A 237 -4.33 9.52 16.56
C ASP A 237 -5.21 8.67 15.62
N SER A 238 -5.46 9.17 14.39
CA SER A 238 -6.21 8.44 13.35
C SER A 238 -5.53 7.12 12.98
N PHE A 239 -4.22 7.17 12.81
CA PHE A 239 -3.44 6.03 12.39
C PHE A 239 -3.34 4.99 13.49
N GLU A 240 -3.09 5.41 14.74
CA GLU A 240 -2.99 4.51 15.89
C GLU A 240 -4.32 3.77 16.14
N ALA A 241 -5.45 4.49 16.14
CA ALA A 241 -6.77 3.90 16.32
C ALA A 241 -7.07 2.84 15.24
N LEU A 242 -6.73 3.12 13.98
CA LEU A 242 -6.92 2.17 12.89
C LEU A 242 -5.95 0.98 12.97
N LEU A 243 -4.69 1.21 13.34
CA LEU A 243 -3.67 0.17 13.45
C LEU A 243 -4.00 -0.83 14.55
N GLU A 244 -4.51 -0.36 15.69
CA GLU A 244 -4.93 -1.23 16.80
C GLU A 244 -6.10 -2.13 16.39
N ASN A 245 -7.10 -1.57 15.71
CA ASN A 245 -8.20 -2.33 15.13
C ASN A 245 -7.69 -3.45 14.19
N ILE A 246 -6.71 -3.14 13.35
CA ILE A 246 -6.13 -4.10 12.41
C ILE A 246 -5.32 -5.19 13.14
N ARG A 247 -4.54 -4.78 14.14
CA ARG A 247 -3.74 -5.68 14.97
C ARG A 247 -4.60 -6.67 15.72
N GLU A 248 -5.68 -6.21 16.34
CA GLU A 248 -6.62 -7.05 17.07
C GLU A 248 -7.29 -8.08 16.14
N ALA A 249 -7.68 -7.66 14.93
CA ALA A 249 -8.22 -8.57 13.92
C ALA A 249 -7.23 -9.68 13.54
N ILE A 250 -5.96 -9.34 13.25
CA ILE A 250 -4.91 -10.34 12.98
C ILE A 250 -4.68 -11.26 14.18
N ARG A 251 -4.69 -10.72 15.40
CA ARG A 251 -4.52 -11.50 16.63
C ARG A 251 -5.65 -12.53 16.76
N ARG A 252 -6.90 -12.16 16.48
CA ARG A 252 -8.06 -13.07 16.50
C ARG A 252 -7.92 -14.16 15.43
N VAL A 253 -7.54 -13.82 14.20
CA VAL A 253 -7.26 -14.80 13.13
C VAL A 253 -6.16 -15.76 13.57
N SER A 254 -5.07 -15.25 14.13
CA SER A 254 -3.91 -16.05 14.55
C SER A 254 -4.22 -17.03 15.69
N ASN A 255 -5.16 -16.67 16.57
CA ASN A 255 -5.54 -17.49 17.73
C ASN A 255 -6.70 -18.44 17.45
N ALA A 256 -7.29 -18.39 16.26
CA ALA A 256 -8.43 -19.23 15.93
C ALA A 256 -8.05 -20.73 15.91
N PRO A 257 -8.91 -21.64 16.43
CA PRO A 257 -8.69 -23.07 16.31
C PRO A 257 -8.61 -23.52 14.85
N GLY A 258 -7.61 -24.32 14.49
CA GLY A 258 -7.48 -24.86 13.13
C GLY A 258 -6.78 -23.93 12.11
N VAL A 259 -6.07 -22.90 12.57
CA VAL A 259 -5.14 -22.10 11.74
C VAL A 259 -4.07 -23.01 11.13
N THR A 260 -3.97 -22.98 9.79
CA THR A 260 -2.96 -23.75 9.05
C THR A 260 -1.57 -23.12 9.21
N ALA A 261 -0.51 -23.89 8.98
CA ALA A 261 0.85 -23.36 8.95
C ALA A 261 1.00 -22.21 7.93
N LEU A 262 0.32 -22.33 6.78
CA LEU A 262 0.30 -21.29 5.74
C LEU A 262 -0.33 -19.97 6.25
N ALA A 263 -1.48 -20.05 6.93
CA ALA A 263 -2.14 -18.89 7.51
C ALA A 263 -1.32 -18.29 8.66
N SER A 264 -0.71 -19.14 9.50
CA SER A 264 0.17 -18.72 10.59
C SER A 264 1.36 -17.88 10.09
N TRP A 265 2.00 -18.29 8.99
CA TRP A 265 3.08 -17.51 8.38
C TRP A 265 2.61 -16.16 7.84
N SER A 266 1.42 -16.12 7.22
CA SER A 266 0.84 -14.87 6.76
C SER A 266 0.49 -13.94 7.94
N CYS A 267 0.03 -14.48 9.07
CA CYS A 267 -0.13 -13.71 10.33
C CYS A 267 1.20 -13.19 10.86
N THR A 268 2.27 -13.99 10.82
CA THR A 268 3.62 -13.56 11.23
C THR A 268 4.12 -12.39 10.38
N LEU A 269 3.96 -12.46 9.05
CA LEU A 269 4.32 -11.36 8.15
C LEU A 269 3.47 -10.12 8.39
N ALA A 270 2.17 -10.28 8.59
CA ALA A 270 1.27 -9.19 8.91
C ALA A 270 1.68 -8.48 10.21
N ASN A 271 1.98 -9.23 11.28
CA ASN A 271 2.46 -8.67 12.55
C ASN A 271 3.79 -7.92 12.42
N LYS A 272 4.73 -8.45 11.61
CA LYS A 272 6.00 -7.75 11.34
C LYS A 272 5.81 -6.48 10.54
N ALA A 273 4.93 -6.51 9.53
CA ALA A 273 4.55 -5.32 8.79
C ALA A 273 3.94 -4.28 9.74
N LEU A 274 2.97 -4.66 10.59
CA LEU A 274 2.36 -3.78 11.58
C LEU A 274 3.37 -3.11 12.52
N ALA A 275 4.31 -3.88 13.08
CA ALA A 275 5.33 -3.33 13.97
C ALA A 275 6.24 -2.32 13.24
N SER A 276 6.62 -2.63 12.00
CA SER A 276 7.47 -1.75 11.18
C SER A 276 6.72 -0.48 10.75
N ILE A 277 5.44 -0.62 10.41
CA ILE A 277 4.52 0.48 10.07
C ILE A 277 4.41 1.43 11.26
N GLN A 278 4.15 0.90 12.46
CA GLN A 278 4.05 1.70 13.68
C GLN A 278 5.33 2.49 13.94
N ALA A 279 6.48 1.81 14.01
CA ALA A 279 7.75 2.45 14.33
C ALA A 279 8.11 3.55 13.30
N MET A 280 7.86 3.30 12.02
CA MET A 280 8.13 4.28 10.97
C MET A 280 7.19 5.49 11.03
N PHE A 281 5.93 5.26 11.39
CA PHE A 281 4.95 6.33 11.51
C PHE A 281 5.16 7.18 12.78
N GLU A 282 5.52 6.57 13.90
CA GLU A 282 5.92 7.29 15.12
C GLU A 282 7.12 8.21 14.86
N ASN A 283 8.12 7.72 14.11
CA ASN A 283 9.25 8.55 13.68
C ASN A 283 8.77 9.75 12.86
N TYR A 284 7.84 9.56 11.92
CA TYR A 284 7.24 10.64 11.14
C TYR A 284 6.51 11.67 12.01
N VAL A 285 5.63 11.23 12.92
CA VAL A 285 4.87 12.12 13.81
C VAL A 285 5.82 12.97 14.65
N ASN A 286 6.92 12.37 15.12
CA ASN A 286 7.99 13.04 15.87
C ASN A 286 8.91 13.94 15.02
N GLY A 287 8.68 14.07 13.71
CA GLY A 287 9.45 14.92 12.80
C GLY A 287 10.77 14.30 12.34
N THR A 288 10.90 12.98 12.45
CA THR A 288 12.09 12.22 12.06
C THR A 288 11.84 11.53 10.73
N HIS A 289 12.32 12.13 9.64
CA HIS A 289 12.25 11.54 8.30
C HIS A 289 13.59 10.88 7.95
N ALA A 290 13.55 9.75 7.26
CA ALA A 290 14.75 9.05 6.81
C ALA A 290 14.69 8.83 5.29
N ARG A 291 15.80 9.11 4.60
CA ARG A 291 16.02 8.60 3.24
C ARG A 291 16.36 7.13 3.33
N ASP A 292 16.06 6.40 2.28
CA ASP A 292 16.47 4.99 2.16
C ASP A 292 17.99 4.81 2.29
N SER A 293 18.78 5.81 1.87
CA SER A 293 20.25 5.81 2.02
C SER A 293 20.70 5.83 3.48
N ASP A 294 19.90 6.47 4.34
CA ASP A 294 20.24 6.76 5.73
C ASP A 294 19.74 5.66 6.68
N LEU A 295 18.93 4.71 6.17
CA LEU A 295 18.51 3.54 6.92
C LEU A 295 19.69 2.58 7.14
N SER A 296 19.72 1.95 8.32
CA SER A 296 20.64 0.84 8.55
C SER A 296 20.34 -0.32 7.59
N ASP A 297 21.37 -1.08 7.22
CA ASP A 297 21.17 -2.23 6.35
C ASP A 297 20.21 -3.25 6.96
N ALA A 298 20.20 -3.39 8.30
CA ALA A 298 19.24 -4.21 9.00
C ALA A 298 17.79 -3.75 8.77
N MET A 299 17.51 -2.46 8.92
CA MET A 299 16.16 -1.91 8.74
C MET A 299 15.72 -1.96 7.27
N TYR A 300 16.65 -1.65 6.36
CA TYR A 300 16.41 -1.70 4.93
C TYR A 300 16.10 -3.14 4.49
N MET A 301 17.00 -4.09 4.76
CA MET A 301 16.84 -5.46 4.32
C MET A 301 15.61 -6.11 4.94
N ASN A 302 15.37 -5.96 6.24
CA ASN A 302 14.18 -6.56 6.87
C ASN A 302 12.88 -6.08 6.23
N THR A 303 12.74 -4.78 6.01
CA THR A 303 11.50 -4.23 5.44
C THR A 303 11.33 -4.67 3.97
N THR A 304 12.39 -4.63 3.16
CA THR A 304 12.32 -5.02 1.75
C THR A 304 12.05 -6.52 1.58
N ILE A 305 12.70 -7.38 2.38
CA ILE A 305 12.48 -8.84 2.31
C ILE A 305 11.13 -9.26 2.86
N VAL A 306 10.62 -8.62 3.93
CA VAL A 306 9.22 -8.85 4.38
C VAL A 306 8.24 -8.52 3.25
N SER A 307 8.50 -7.45 2.51
CA SER A 307 7.64 -7.02 1.39
C SER A 307 7.68 -7.99 0.22
N ALA A 308 8.88 -8.42 -0.19
CA ALA A 308 9.05 -9.44 -1.21
C ALA A 308 8.36 -10.75 -0.79
N HIS A 309 8.59 -11.23 0.43
CA HIS A 309 8.01 -12.48 0.90
C HIS A 309 6.47 -12.40 0.98
N ALA A 310 5.89 -11.31 1.48
CA ALA A 310 4.45 -11.12 1.50
C ALA A 310 3.84 -11.13 0.09
N ALA A 311 4.46 -10.44 -0.88
CA ALA A 311 4.04 -10.43 -2.27
C ALA A 311 4.11 -11.84 -2.90
N ALA A 312 5.22 -12.56 -2.70
CA ALA A 312 5.37 -13.93 -3.18
C ALA A 312 4.29 -14.86 -2.61
N ARG A 313 3.98 -14.76 -1.32
CA ARG A 313 2.89 -15.55 -0.70
C ARG A 313 1.51 -15.20 -1.23
N SER A 314 1.23 -13.92 -1.43
CA SER A 314 -0.01 -13.43 -2.03
C SER A 314 -0.17 -14.01 -3.45
N LEU A 315 0.91 -14.00 -4.23
CA LEU A 315 0.93 -14.58 -5.58
C LEU A 315 0.76 -16.10 -5.56
N CYS A 316 1.46 -16.83 -4.68
CA CYS A 316 1.28 -18.26 -4.45
C CYS A 316 -0.18 -18.60 -4.14
N TYR A 317 -0.76 -17.93 -3.13
CA TYR A 317 -2.13 -18.17 -2.71
C TYR A 317 -3.11 -17.96 -3.87
N ARG A 318 -2.94 -16.87 -4.63
CA ARG A 318 -3.79 -16.53 -5.75
C ARG A 318 -3.70 -17.53 -6.89
N CYS A 319 -2.49 -17.94 -7.26
CA CYS A 319 -2.25 -18.88 -8.35
C CYS A 319 -2.69 -20.31 -8.00
N ILE A 320 -2.41 -20.77 -6.78
CA ILE A 320 -2.82 -22.10 -6.30
C ILE A 320 -4.34 -22.19 -6.19
N SER A 321 -5.00 -21.11 -5.76
CA SER A 321 -6.45 -21.08 -5.61
C SER A 321 -7.19 -21.08 -6.96
N THR A 322 -6.59 -20.56 -8.03
CA THR A 322 -7.20 -20.55 -9.37
C THR A 322 -6.90 -21.80 -10.18
N ALA A 323 -5.64 -22.27 -10.22
CA ALA A 323 -5.28 -23.50 -10.92
C ALA A 323 -3.88 -24.00 -10.48
N PRO A 324 -3.82 -25.01 -9.58
CA PRO A 324 -2.54 -25.49 -9.03
C PRO A 324 -1.66 -26.23 -10.06
N GLU A 325 -2.23 -26.62 -11.21
CA GLU A 325 -1.54 -27.36 -12.26
C GLU A 325 -0.78 -26.45 -13.25
N LEU A 326 -0.85 -25.12 -13.08
CA LEU A 326 -0.20 -24.20 -14.00
C LEU A 326 1.33 -24.26 -13.89
N PRO A 327 2.04 -24.21 -15.04
CA PRO A 327 3.47 -24.51 -15.11
C PRO A 327 4.36 -23.53 -14.35
N TYR A 328 3.86 -22.32 -14.06
CA TYR A 328 4.60 -21.30 -13.32
C TYR A 328 4.47 -21.42 -11.78
N VAL A 329 3.55 -22.23 -11.27
CA VAL A 329 3.30 -22.37 -9.82
C VAL A 329 4.54 -22.88 -9.07
N PRO A 330 5.30 -23.88 -9.57
CA PRO A 330 6.54 -24.35 -8.92
C PRO A 330 7.57 -23.23 -8.74
N SER A 331 7.81 -22.40 -9.76
CA SER A 331 8.83 -21.35 -9.70
C SER A 331 8.44 -20.22 -8.74
N ILE A 332 7.14 -19.88 -8.64
CA ILE A 332 6.64 -18.94 -7.62
C ILE A 332 6.80 -19.52 -6.20
N LEU A 333 6.53 -20.81 -6.01
CA LEU A 333 6.72 -21.50 -4.73
C LEU A 333 8.20 -21.53 -4.32
N GLU A 334 9.11 -21.81 -5.26
CA GLU A 334 10.55 -21.79 -5.04
C GLU A 334 11.02 -20.39 -4.63
N CYS A 335 10.63 -19.35 -5.37
CA CYS A 335 10.90 -17.96 -5.02
C CYS A 335 10.39 -17.64 -3.59
N SER A 336 9.15 -18.02 -3.27
CA SER A 336 8.58 -17.81 -1.93
C SER A 336 9.35 -18.56 -0.83
N SER A 337 9.86 -19.77 -1.11
CA SER A 337 10.63 -20.57 -0.15
C SER A 337 11.98 -19.93 0.13
N ILE A 338 12.69 -19.50 -0.91
CA ILE A 338 13.99 -18.82 -0.77
C ILE A 338 13.84 -17.53 0.03
N LEU A 339 12.78 -16.75 -0.23
CA LEU A 339 12.48 -15.52 0.52
C LEU A 339 12.10 -15.81 1.97
N TYR A 340 11.43 -16.92 2.25
CA TYR A 340 11.16 -17.37 3.62
C TYR A 340 12.46 -17.69 4.38
N ASP A 341 13.37 -18.43 3.76
CA ASP A 341 14.65 -18.79 4.38
C ASP A 341 15.50 -17.54 4.63
N LEU A 342 15.54 -16.64 3.66
CA LEU A 342 16.21 -15.35 3.79
C LEU A 342 15.59 -14.52 4.92
N HIS A 343 14.26 -14.37 4.94
CA HIS A 343 13.56 -13.68 6.03
C HIS A 343 13.87 -14.28 7.40
N SER A 344 13.90 -15.61 7.50
CA SER A 344 14.23 -16.33 8.74
C SER A 344 15.67 -16.07 9.18
N TYR A 345 16.62 -16.07 8.23
CA TYR A 345 18.01 -15.69 8.46
C TYR A 345 18.13 -14.26 9.01
N LEU A 346 17.48 -13.28 8.38
CA LEU A 346 17.53 -11.88 8.84
C LEU A 346 16.91 -11.71 10.24
N SER A 347 15.83 -12.45 10.51
CA SER A 347 15.12 -12.41 11.79
C SER A 347 15.93 -12.94 12.97
N ALA A 348 16.86 -13.86 12.70
CA ALA A 348 17.72 -14.45 13.72
C ALA A 348 18.91 -13.55 14.08
N ARG A 349 19.13 -12.45 13.35
CA ARG A 349 20.30 -11.58 13.54
C ARG A 349 19.93 -10.30 14.28
N ALA A 350 20.81 -9.90 15.20
CA ALA A 350 20.72 -8.62 15.89
C ALA A 350 21.14 -7.44 14.99
N SER A 351 22.04 -7.68 14.03
CA SER A 351 22.52 -6.70 13.06
C SER A 351 22.86 -7.35 11.72
N ILE A 352 22.86 -6.52 10.68
CA ILE A 352 23.25 -6.89 9.31
C ILE A 352 24.31 -5.89 8.88
N ASP A 353 25.43 -6.40 8.41
CA ASP A 353 26.54 -5.60 7.87
C ASP A 353 26.80 -6.02 6.42
N LEU A 354 26.27 -5.23 5.47
CA LEU A 354 26.46 -5.50 4.05
C LEU A 354 27.83 -5.04 3.51
N ALA A 355 28.66 -4.38 4.31
CA ALA A 355 30.07 -4.21 3.96
C ALA A 355 30.88 -5.48 4.31
N GLY A 356 30.44 -6.22 5.32
CA GLY A 356 31.00 -7.50 5.71
C GLY A 356 30.74 -8.61 4.68
N PRO A 357 31.76 -9.39 4.27
CA PRO A 357 31.58 -10.45 3.28
C PRO A 357 30.65 -11.57 3.77
N HIS A 358 30.51 -11.77 5.08
CA HIS A 358 29.68 -12.84 5.62
C HIS A 358 28.19 -12.64 5.30
N ASP A 359 27.63 -11.45 5.55
CA ASP A 359 26.20 -11.21 5.33
C ASP A 359 25.87 -11.10 3.84
N VAL A 360 26.69 -10.41 3.04
CA VAL A 360 26.42 -10.31 1.60
C VAL A 360 26.52 -11.67 0.91
N ASN A 361 27.50 -12.51 1.26
CA ASN A 361 27.66 -13.83 0.66
C ASN A 361 26.53 -14.80 1.02
N ASN A 362 25.69 -14.49 2.02
CA ASN A 362 24.48 -15.24 2.32
C ASN A 362 23.26 -14.61 1.64
N ILE A 363 23.15 -13.28 1.68
CA ILE A 363 21.95 -12.55 1.25
C ILE A 363 21.87 -12.43 -0.28
N LEU A 364 22.94 -11.97 -0.94
CA LEU A 364 22.92 -11.69 -2.38
C LEU A 364 22.73 -12.97 -3.22
N PRO A 365 23.38 -14.11 -2.91
CA PRO A 365 23.11 -15.35 -3.62
C PRO A 365 21.68 -15.86 -3.44
N ALA A 366 21.08 -15.70 -2.25
CA ALA A 366 19.68 -16.06 -2.03
C ALA A 366 18.74 -15.18 -2.88
N LEU A 367 19.01 -13.87 -2.96
CA LEU A 367 18.25 -12.96 -3.81
C LEU A 367 18.37 -13.30 -5.30
N ASN A 368 19.57 -13.67 -5.76
CA ASN A 368 19.78 -14.09 -7.14
C ASN A 368 19.00 -15.36 -7.47
N LYS A 369 19.00 -16.37 -6.59
CA LYS A 369 18.17 -17.57 -6.77
C LYS A 369 16.68 -17.27 -6.77
N ALA A 370 16.21 -16.40 -5.85
CA ALA A 370 14.81 -15.98 -5.83
C ALA A 370 14.42 -15.26 -7.13
N ARG A 371 15.32 -14.45 -7.69
CA ARG A 371 15.14 -13.79 -8.99
C ARG A 371 15.12 -14.79 -10.14
N GLU A 372 16.06 -15.73 -10.18
CA GLU A 372 16.13 -16.78 -11.21
C GLU A 372 14.82 -17.59 -11.26
N ALA A 373 14.34 -18.05 -10.10
CA ALA A 373 13.05 -18.72 -10.01
C ALA A 373 11.88 -17.82 -10.47
N LEU A 374 11.93 -16.52 -10.17
CA LEU A 374 10.90 -15.59 -10.59
C LEU A 374 10.92 -15.33 -12.11
N ASP A 375 12.10 -15.22 -12.71
CA ASP A 375 12.28 -14.93 -14.15
C ASP A 375 11.83 -16.10 -15.06
N GLU A 376 11.61 -17.30 -14.50
CA GLU A 376 10.94 -18.42 -15.20
C GLU A 376 9.43 -18.19 -15.43
N VAL A 377 8.84 -17.24 -14.71
CA VAL A 377 7.41 -16.93 -14.80
C VAL A 377 7.18 -15.87 -15.87
N ASP A 378 6.47 -16.22 -16.95
CA ASP A 378 5.98 -15.24 -17.91
C ASP A 378 4.80 -14.46 -17.29
N PRO A 379 4.93 -13.14 -17.05
CA PRO A 379 3.87 -12.33 -16.44
C PRO A 379 2.57 -12.35 -17.26
N SER A 380 2.64 -12.55 -18.57
CA SER A 380 1.45 -12.60 -19.43
C SER A 380 0.58 -13.84 -19.19
N THR A 381 1.14 -14.87 -18.55
CA THR A 381 0.44 -16.11 -18.19
C THR A 381 -0.28 -16.03 -16.85
N LEU A 382 -0.09 -14.95 -16.10
CA LEU A 382 -0.71 -14.77 -14.79
C LEU A 382 -2.23 -14.55 -14.91
N PRO A 383 -3.04 -15.00 -13.93
CA PRO A 383 -4.50 -15.06 -14.07
C PRO A 383 -5.18 -13.70 -14.18
N SER A 384 -4.54 -12.64 -13.68
CA SER A 384 -5.09 -11.30 -13.68
C SER A 384 -4.01 -10.22 -13.70
N ASN A 385 -4.37 -9.02 -14.14
CA ASN A 385 -3.49 -7.84 -14.06
C ASN A 385 -3.04 -7.53 -12.62
N ARG A 386 -3.81 -7.95 -11.62
CA ARG A 386 -3.41 -7.82 -10.21
C ARG A 386 -2.25 -8.74 -9.88
N ASP A 387 -2.26 -9.96 -10.40
CA ASP A 387 -1.17 -10.91 -10.16
C ASP A 387 0.12 -10.42 -10.84
N VAL A 388 0.00 -9.79 -12.01
CA VAL A 388 1.10 -9.08 -12.67
C VAL A 388 1.65 -7.92 -11.84
N GLU A 389 0.78 -7.12 -11.21
CA GLU A 389 1.22 -6.04 -10.32
C GLU A 389 1.95 -6.58 -9.07
N ILE A 390 1.45 -7.68 -8.47
CA ILE A 390 2.12 -8.34 -7.34
C ILE A 390 3.48 -8.89 -7.79
N TYR A 391 3.54 -9.53 -8.96
CA TYR A 391 4.77 -10.02 -9.57
C TYR A 391 5.79 -8.90 -9.78
N ASN A 392 5.38 -7.77 -10.35
CA ASN A 392 6.26 -6.63 -10.58
C ASN A 392 6.78 -6.02 -9.28
N ARG A 393 5.94 -5.89 -8.24
CA ARG A 393 6.36 -5.43 -6.91
C ARG A 393 7.35 -6.39 -6.25
N LEU A 394 7.11 -7.70 -6.37
CA LEU A 394 8.04 -8.73 -5.90
C LEU A 394 9.41 -8.60 -6.59
N ARG A 395 9.42 -8.51 -7.92
CA ARG A 395 10.64 -8.36 -8.73
C ARG A 395 11.41 -7.09 -8.36
N GLU A 396 10.70 -5.96 -8.21
CA GLU A 396 11.27 -4.69 -7.81
C GLU A 396 11.88 -4.77 -6.40
N ALA A 397 11.19 -5.38 -5.43
CA ALA A 397 11.71 -5.53 -4.07
C ALA A 397 12.99 -6.39 -4.03
N ILE A 398 13.04 -7.49 -4.78
CA ILE A 398 14.25 -8.31 -4.93
C ILE A 398 15.38 -7.47 -5.53
N MET A 399 15.10 -6.73 -6.60
CA MET A 399 16.10 -5.87 -7.25
C MET A 399 16.63 -4.77 -6.31
N GLN A 400 15.76 -4.13 -5.54
CA GLN A 400 16.15 -3.10 -4.57
C GLN A 400 17.06 -3.67 -3.47
N ALA A 401 16.72 -4.85 -2.94
CA ALA A 401 17.55 -5.55 -1.97
C ALA A 401 18.92 -5.91 -2.56
N SER A 402 18.96 -6.47 -3.78
CA SER A 402 20.21 -6.81 -4.46
C SER A 402 21.08 -5.57 -4.73
N ARG A 403 20.46 -4.47 -5.18
CA ARG A 403 21.17 -3.19 -5.38
C ARG A 403 21.80 -2.69 -4.09
N ARG A 404 21.10 -2.77 -2.95
CA ARG A 404 21.65 -2.36 -1.65
C ARG A 404 22.88 -3.20 -1.28
N CYS A 405 22.84 -4.52 -1.48
CA CYS A 405 24.00 -5.38 -1.27
C CYS A 405 25.20 -4.99 -2.15
N ILE A 406 24.98 -4.78 -3.45
CA ILE A 406 26.04 -4.43 -4.41
C ILE A 406 26.65 -3.07 -4.07
N MET A 407 25.81 -2.06 -3.81
CA MET A 407 26.28 -0.72 -3.47
C MET A 407 27.19 -0.72 -2.24
N GLN A 408 26.85 -1.48 -1.21
CA GLN A 408 27.63 -1.55 0.02
C GLN A 408 28.98 -2.26 -0.18
N GLN A 409 29.05 -3.23 -1.10
CA GLN A 409 30.32 -3.85 -1.50
C GLN A 409 31.20 -2.92 -2.35
N CYS A 410 30.59 -2.07 -3.18
CA CYS A 410 31.33 -1.13 -4.04
C CYS A 410 31.77 0.16 -3.33
N SER A 411 31.28 0.43 -2.12
CA SER A 411 31.62 1.64 -1.34
C SER A 411 32.91 1.53 -0.51
N GLU A 412 33.73 0.48 -0.69
CA GLU A 412 35.10 0.49 -0.19
C GLU A 412 35.94 1.58 -0.90
N PRO A 413 36.67 2.45 -0.16
CA PRO A 413 37.49 3.51 -0.76
C PRO A 413 38.69 3.02 -1.58
N ASP A 414 39.02 1.73 -1.54
CA ASP A 414 40.32 1.21 -1.99
C ASP A 414 40.29 0.43 -3.33
N LEU A 415 39.21 0.51 -4.11
CA LEU A 415 39.11 -0.14 -5.43
C LEU A 415 38.93 0.83 -6.62
N LEU A 416 39.18 2.13 -6.40
CA LEU A 416 39.28 3.09 -7.52
C LEU A 416 40.63 3.05 -8.25
N ASP A 417 41.59 2.27 -7.77
CA ASP A 417 42.89 2.06 -8.42
C ASP A 417 43.26 0.57 -8.44
N SER A 418 42.55 -0.24 -9.24
CA SER A 418 43.14 -1.36 -10.01
C SER A 418 42.05 -2.16 -10.75
N ALA A 419 41.95 -1.90 -12.05
CA ALA A 419 41.59 -2.86 -13.10
C ALA A 419 40.39 -3.81 -12.86
N LEU A 420 39.16 -3.28 -12.93
CA LEU A 420 37.99 -4.03 -13.39
C LEU A 420 37.21 -3.21 -14.45
N GLY A 421 37.93 -2.84 -15.51
CA GLY A 421 37.33 -2.44 -16.78
C GLY A 421 37.08 -3.67 -17.63
N ALA A 422 35.92 -4.31 -17.47
CA ALA A 422 35.23 -5.18 -18.44
C ALA A 422 34.18 -6.01 -17.67
N GLY A 423 32.90 -5.67 -17.81
CA GLY A 423 31.82 -6.46 -17.20
C GLY A 423 30.60 -5.67 -16.72
N TRP A 424 30.59 -4.34 -16.92
CA TRP A 424 29.46 -3.48 -16.55
C TRP A 424 28.43 -3.33 -17.69
N ASP A 425 28.75 -3.81 -18.89
CA ASP A 425 27.90 -3.66 -20.09
C ASP A 425 26.88 -4.81 -20.29
N ASP A 426 26.98 -5.92 -19.53
CA ASP A 426 26.04 -7.07 -19.61
C ASP A 426 24.73 -6.86 -18.83
N LEU A 427 24.52 -5.66 -18.25
CA LEU A 427 23.20 -5.24 -17.73
C LEU A 427 22.42 -4.37 -18.73
N SER A 428 22.88 -4.30 -19.98
CA SER A 428 22.19 -3.63 -21.07
C SER A 428 21.06 -4.52 -21.59
N ILE A 429 19.84 -3.99 -21.54
CA ILE A 429 18.65 -4.57 -22.18
C ILE A 429 18.89 -4.54 -23.70
N GLU A 430 19.49 -5.59 -24.27
CA GLU A 430 19.43 -5.86 -25.70
C GLU A 430 18.26 -6.78 -26.00
N GLY A 431 17.15 -6.15 -26.38
CA GLY A 431 15.92 -6.82 -26.79
C GLY A 431 14.96 -5.91 -27.54
N LEU A 432 15.47 -4.89 -28.24
CA LEU A 432 14.72 -4.13 -29.24
C LEU A 432 15.63 -3.90 -30.44
N GLY A 433 15.46 -4.72 -31.48
CA GLY A 433 16.15 -4.56 -32.74
C GLY A 433 15.85 -3.20 -33.36
N THR A 434 16.84 -2.32 -33.35
CA THR A 434 16.91 -1.15 -34.22
C THR A 434 17.52 -1.58 -35.55
N ALA A 435 16.66 -1.93 -36.51
CA ALA A 435 17.06 -1.94 -37.91
C ALA A 435 17.06 -0.48 -38.42
N SER A 436 18.25 0.10 -38.52
CA SER A 436 18.51 1.37 -39.19
C SER A 436 18.70 1.15 -40.70
N ALA A 437 18.15 2.06 -41.50
CA ALA A 437 18.69 2.54 -42.77
C ALA A 437 17.70 3.57 -43.34
N SER A 438 18.06 4.71 -43.91
CA SER A 438 19.29 5.50 -44.00
C SER A 438 18.84 6.87 -44.51
N HIS A 439 19.61 7.92 -44.24
CA HIS A 439 19.51 9.17 -44.98
C HIS A 439 19.73 8.94 -46.48
N ASP A 440 18.97 9.62 -47.34
CA ASP A 440 19.55 10.34 -48.49
C ASP A 440 18.60 11.42 -49.04
N LEU A 441 19.21 12.55 -49.36
CA LEU A 441 18.65 13.70 -50.07
C LEU A 441 18.45 13.37 -51.56
N HIS A 442 17.31 13.78 -52.15
CA HIS A 442 17.19 14.53 -53.41
C HIS A 442 15.79 14.36 -54.05
N HIS A 443 15.25 15.51 -54.50
CA HIS A 443 14.03 15.77 -55.28
C HIS A 443 12.70 15.94 -54.55
#